data_AF-A0AAQ4F6E6-F1
#
_entry.id   AF-A0AAQ4F6E6-F1
#
_cell.length_a   1.000
_cell.length_b   1.000
_cell.length_c   1.000
_cell.angle_alpha   90.00
_cell.angle_beta   90.00
_cell.angle_gamma   90.00
#
_symmetry.space_group_name_H-M   'P 1'
#
loop_
_entity.id
_entity.type
_entity.pdbx_description
1 polymer ?
#
loop_
_entity_poly.entity_id
_entity_poly.type
_entity_poly.pdbx_seq_one_letter_code
_entity_poly.pdbx_strand_id
1 'polypeptide(L)'
;MTPKTEPDVSFAKYHKLFITGKASYGDYFDNLLSWYEHRNDSNVLFFTYEQLKKDTDAWTLKIADFLGEDYGNKLRKDPDLLRKVVSASSLKNMQGVFNEQMATLMKDLVNLPPEKAIKSLEVYRDIVNKSVPTHDSDGFVRKGVVGDWKAHFTADQIRETKAWIAEKTKGSDVMDLWKDVDLP
;
A
#
# COMPACT_ATOMS: atom_id res chain seq x y z
N MET A 1 8.28 2.43 11.15
CA MET A 1 9.75 2.51 11.02
C MET A 1 10.37 1.72 12.15
N THR A 2 11.38 0.90 11.89
CA THR A 2 12.01 0.05 12.92
C THR A 2 13.04 0.85 13.71
N PRO A 3 12.93 0.96 15.05
CA PRO A 3 13.89 1.71 15.87
C PRO A 3 15.32 1.18 15.71
N LYS A 4 16.34 2.05 15.80
CA LYS A 4 17.76 1.62 15.78
C LYS A 4 18.14 0.70 16.92
N THR A 5 17.33 0.66 17.99
CA THR A 5 17.50 -0.27 19.11
C THR A 5 17.17 -1.71 18.76
N GLU A 6 16.49 -1.96 17.64
CA GLU A 6 16.23 -3.30 17.12
C GLU A 6 17.43 -3.73 16.24
N PRO A 7 18.28 -4.65 16.70
CA PRO A 7 19.49 -5.03 15.99
C PRO A 7 19.23 -5.92 14.77
N ASP A 8 18.14 -6.69 14.75
CA ASP A 8 17.81 -7.59 13.64
C ASP A 8 16.66 -7.02 12.81
N VAL A 9 17.04 -6.51 11.64
CA VAL A 9 16.13 -5.99 10.60
C VAL A 9 16.14 -6.87 9.36
N SER A 10 16.52 -8.14 9.49
CA SER A 10 16.57 -9.08 8.38
C SER A 10 15.18 -9.38 7.82
N PHE A 11 15.12 -9.67 6.52
CA PHE A 11 13.91 -10.14 5.87
C PHE A 11 13.39 -11.44 6.52
N ALA A 12 14.28 -12.33 6.97
CA ALA A 12 13.91 -13.58 7.63
C ALA A 12 13.14 -13.36 8.93
N LYS A 13 13.59 -12.42 9.78
CA LYS A 13 12.85 -12.04 10.99
C LYS A 13 11.51 -11.41 10.65
N TYR A 14 11.48 -10.50 9.68
CA TYR A 14 10.23 -9.87 9.25
C TYR A 14 9.22 -10.90 8.72
N HIS A 15 9.65 -11.82 7.86
CA HIS A 15 8.84 -12.88 7.29
C HIS A 15 8.20 -13.74 8.40
N LYS A 16 8.97 -14.16 9.41
CA LYS A 16 8.44 -14.89 10.56
C LYS A 16 7.40 -14.08 11.35
N LEU A 17 7.65 -12.79 11.59
CA LEU A 17 6.67 -11.92 12.26
C LEU A 17 5.39 -11.79 11.44
N PHE A 18 5.52 -11.67 10.12
CA PHE A 18 4.42 -11.51 9.18
C PHE A 18 3.50 -12.74 9.16
N ILE A 19 4.03 -13.94 8.90
CA ILE A 19 3.22 -15.17 8.81
C ILE A 19 2.66 -15.64 10.16
N THR A 20 3.14 -15.07 11.28
CA THR A 20 2.61 -15.35 12.63
C THR A 20 1.69 -14.25 13.15
N GLY A 21 1.33 -13.27 12.32
CA GLY A 21 0.42 -12.18 12.68
C GLY A 21 0.98 -11.22 13.75
N LYS A 22 2.31 -11.20 13.92
CA LYS A 22 3.03 -10.34 14.89
C LYS A 22 3.59 -9.07 14.25
N ALA A 23 3.30 -8.84 12.98
CA ALA A 23 3.57 -7.57 12.32
C ALA A 23 2.59 -6.48 12.78
N SER A 24 2.87 -5.23 12.45
CA SER A 24 1.92 -4.14 12.67
C SER A 24 0.60 -4.44 11.97
N TYR A 25 -0.52 -4.11 12.63
CA TYR A 25 -1.89 -4.39 12.17
C TYR A 25 -2.32 -5.86 12.15
N GLY A 26 -1.50 -6.79 12.67
CA GLY A 26 -1.88 -8.18 12.89
C GLY A 26 -1.67 -9.07 11.68
N ASP A 27 -2.51 -10.11 11.55
CA ASP A 27 -2.45 -11.05 10.45
C ASP A 27 -3.09 -10.48 9.17
N TYR A 28 -2.40 -10.67 8.04
CA TYR A 28 -2.84 -10.15 6.75
C TYR A 28 -4.20 -10.71 6.30
N PHE A 29 -4.42 -12.02 6.48
CA PHE A 29 -5.64 -12.65 6.00
C PHE A 29 -6.84 -12.34 6.87
N ASP A 30 -6.64 -12.08 8.16
CA ASP A 30 -7.73 -11.61 9.03
C ASP A 30 -8.30 -10.27 8.50
N ASN A 31 -7.43 -9.36 8.03
CA ASN A 31 -7.85 -8.11 7.40
C ASN A 31 -8.44 -8.31 6.00
N LEU A 32 -7.77 -9.09 5.15
CA LEU A 32 -8.21 -9.33 3.78
C LEU A 32 -9.59 -10.00 3.75
N LEU A 33 -9.77 -11.09 4.50
CA LEU A 33 -11.00 -11.86 4.50
C LEU A 33 -12.17 -11.05 5.07
N SER A 34 -11.95 -10.25 6.12
CA SER A 34 -13.01 -9.40 6.68
C SER A 34 -13.57 -8.42 5.65
N TRP A 35 -12.72 -7.86 4.78
CA TRP A 35 -13.18 -6.96 3.71
C TRP A 35 -13.66 -7.70 2.46
N TYR A 36 -13.13 -8.89 2.21
CA TYR A 36 -13.51 -9.70 1.06
C TYR A 36 -14.99 -10.12 1.14
N GLU A 37 -15.55 -10.33 2.34
CA GLU A 37 -16.99 -10.55 2.53
C GLU A 37 -17.86 -9.39 2.01
N HIS A 38 -17.35 -8.16 2.09
CA HIS A 38 -18.01 -6.92 1.66
C HIS A 38 -17.72 -6.52 0.21
N ARG A 39 -16.98 -7.34 -0.55
CA ARG A 39 -16.52 -6.99 -1.91
C ARG A 39 -17.62 -6.64 -2.91
N ASN A 40 -18.85 -7.06 -2.64
CA ASN A 40 -20.02 -6.83 -3.47
C ASN A 40 -20.95 -5.73 -2.92
N ASP A 41 -20.59 -5.11 -1.80
CA ASP A 41 -21.37 -4.01 -1.23
C ASP A 41 -21.28 -2.79 -2.16
N SER A 42 -22.39 -2.07 -2.34
CA SER A 42 -22.48 -0.98 -3.32
C SER A 42 -21.51 0.18 -3.06
N ASN A 43 -21.05 0.32 -1.81
CA ASN A 43 -20.12 1.34 -1.34
C ASN A 43 -18.71 0.78 -1.09
N VAL A 44 -18.37 -0.37 -1.67
CA VAL A 44 -17.04 -0.97 -1.61
C VAL A 44 -16.53 -1.24 -3.02
N LEU A 45 -15.38 -0.64 -3.37
CA LEU A 45 -14.66 -0.98 -4.60
C LEU A 45 -13.47 -1.86 -4.24
N PHE A 46 -13.57 -3.15 -4.55
CA PHE A 46 -12.55 -4.14 -4.24
C PHE A 46 -11.71 -4.50 -5.48
N PHE A 47 -10.38 -4.42 -5.37
CA PHE A 47 -9.45 -4.83 -6.44
C PHE A 47 -8.05 -5.11 -5.88
N THR A 48 -7.23 -5.82 -6.66
CA THR A 48 -5.85 -6.14 -6.27
C THR A 48 -4.83 -5.17 -6.86
N TYR A 49 -3.65 -5.12 -6.25
CA TYR A 49 -2.53 -4.32 -6.75
C TYR A 49 -2.10 -4.78 -8.16
N GLU A 50 -2.10 -6.09 -8.40
CA GLU A 50 -1.74 -6.70 -9.69
C GLU A 50 -2.71 -6.27 -10.79
N GLN A 51 -4.01 -6.23 -10.50
CA GLN A 51 -5.03 -5.75 -11.42
C GLN A 51 -4.80 -4.28 -11.79
N LEU A 52 -4.57 -3.42 -10.80
CA LEU A 52 -4.27 -1.99 -11.01
C LEU A 52 -2.99 -1.80 -11.85
N LYS A 53 -1.95 -2.60 -11.58
CA LYS A 53 -0.68 -2.53 -12.30
C LYS A 53 -0.76 -3.06 -13.73
N LYS A 54 -1.63 -4.03 -13.99
CA LYS A 54 -1.83 -4.61 -15.33
C LYS A 54 -2.50 -3.62 -16.29
N ASP A 55 -3.46 -2.84 -15.80
CA ASP A 55 -4.18 -1.85 -16.60
C ASP A 55 -4.57 -0.63 -15.76
N THR A 56 -3.63 0.29 -15.56
CA THR A 56 -3.81 1.46 -14.69
C THR A 56 -4.86 2.42 -15.22
N ASP A 57 -4.99 2.58 -16.53
CA ASP A 57 -5.97 3.48 -17.14
C ASP A 57 -7.40 2.97 -16.91
N ALA A 58 -7.64 1.67 -17.16
CA ALA A 58 -8.96 1.09 -16.93
C ALA A 58 -9.36 1.15 -15.46
N TRP A 59 -8.43 0.88 -14.53
CA TRP A 59 -8.72 0.97 -13.09
C TRP A 59 -8.88 2.41 -12.61
N THR A 60 -8.17 3.38 -13.19
CA THR A 60 -8.39 4.81 -12.91
C THR A 60 -9.82 5.22 -13.28
N LEU A 61 -10.32 4.75 -14.43
CA LEU A 61 -11.71 5.00 -14.85
C LEU A 61 -12.72 4.32 -13.92
N LYS A 62 -12.48 3.06 -13.51
CA LYS A 62 -13.36 2.36 -12.55
C LYS A 62 -13.44 3.06 -11.21
N ILE A 63 -12.30 3.55 -10.69
CA ILE A 63 -12.26 4.33 -9.45
C ILE A 63 -13.06 5.64 -9.63
N ALA A 64 -12.89 6.31 -10.77
CA ALA A 64 -13.64 7.53 -11.06
C ALA A 64 -15.15 7.29 -11.11
N ASP A 65 -15.60 6.23 -11.78
CA ASP A 65 -17.03 5.85 -11.82
C ASP A 65 -17.58 5.56 -10.43
N PHE A 66 -16.82 4.83 -9.61
CA PHE A 66 -17.21 4.49 -8.25
C PHE A 66 -17.34 5.71 -7.33
N LEU A 67 -16.48 6.72 -7.49
CA LEU A 67 -16.59 7.99 -6.79
C LEU A 67 -17.76 8.84 -7.31
N GLY A 68 -18.21 8.59 -8.54
CA GLY A 68 -19.37 9.20 -9.18
C GLY A 68 -19.25 9.19 -10.70
N GLU A 69 -20.34 8.80 -11.38
CA GLU A 69 -20.37 8.64 -12.86
C GLU A 69 -19.89 9.89 -13.62
N ASP A 70 -20.15 11.08 -13.09
CA ASP A 70 -19.68 12.34 -13.68
C ASP A 70 -18.15 12.44 -13.78
N TYR A 71 -17.41 11.88 -12.81
CA TYR A 71 -15.94 11.87 -12.85
C TYR A 71 -15.43 10.95 -13.96
N GLY A 72 -15.97 9.73 -14.04
CA GLY A 72 -15.61 8.80 -15.11
C GLY A 72 -15.98 9.33 -16.50
N ASN A 73 -17.17 9.94 -16.65
CA ASN A 73 -17.59 10.58 -17.89
C ASN A 73 -16.66 11.74 -18.32
N LYS A 74 -16.20 12.56 -17.36
CA LYS A 74 -15.21 13.61 -17.64
C LYS A 74 -13.90 13.04 -18.15
N LEU A 75 -13.37 12.00 -17.50
CA LEU A 75 -12.10 11.38 -17.91
C LEU A 75 -12.20 10.69 -19.28
N ARG A 76 -13.34 10.07 -19.61
CA ARG A 76 -13.54 9.44 -20.93
C ARG A 76 -13.67 10.47 -22.07
N LYS A 77 -14.26 11.64 -21.79
CA LYS A 77 -14.43 12.72 -22.79
C LYS A 77 -13.14 13.51 -23.02
N ASP A 78 -12.25 13.54 -22.04
CA ASP A 78 -10.98 14.26 -22.12
C ASP A 78 -9.79 13.30 -21.86
N PRO A 79 -9.26 12.66 -22.92
CA PRO A 79 -8.11 11.76 -22.80
C PRO A 79 -6.84 12.43 -22.27
N ASP A 80 -6.69 13.74 -22.46
CA ASP A 80 -5.53 14.47 -21.92
C ASP A 80 -5.68 14.67 -20.41
N LEU A 81 -6.90 14.89 -19.91
CA LEU A 81 -7.18 14.89 -18.47
C LEU A 81 -6.90 13.53 -17.84
N LEU A 82 -7.35 12.43 -18.46
CA LEU A 82 -7.02 11.08 -17.99
C LEU A 82 -5.50 10.88 -17.92
N ARG A 83 -4.77 11.26 -18.98
CA ARG A 83 -3.30 11.16 -19.02
C ARG A 83 -2.64 11.99 -17.92
N LYS A 84 -3.16 13.19 -17.63
CA LYS A 84 -2.67 14.04 -16.53
C LYS A 84 -2.87 13.35 -15.17
N VAL A 85 -4.03 12.76 -14.93
CA VAL A 85 -4.33 12.04 -13.67
C VAL A 85 -3.39 10.84 -13.51
N VAL A 86 -3.31 9.97 -14.53
CA VAL A 86 -2.43 8.80 -14.50
C VAL A 86 -0.95 9.20 -14.35
N SER A 87 -0.52 10.24 -15.06
CA SER A 87 0.84 10.78 -14.94
C SER A 87 1.11 11.31 -13.54
N ALA A 88 0.21 12.10 -12.94
CA ALA A 88 0.34 12.62 -11.59
C ALA A 88 0.47 11.48 -10.55
N SER A 89 -0.25 10.38 -10.75
CA SER A 89 -0.19 9.18 -9.91
C SER A 89 0.86 8.15 -10.37
N SER A 90 1.74 8.49 -11.31
CA SER A 90 2.78 7.58 -11.79
C SER A 90 3.82 7.31 -10.71
N LEU A 91 4.48 6.14 -10.79
CA LEU A 91 5.51 5.74 -9.82
C LEU A 91 6.60 6.80 -9.67
N LYS A 92 7.09 7.36 -10.79
CA LYS A 92 8.13 8.39 -10.79
C LYS A 92 7.69 9.65 -10.06
N ASN A 93 6.47 10.13 -10.34
CA ASN A 93 5.94 11.32 -9.68
C ASN A 93 5.69 11.07 -8.20
N MET A 94 5.17 9.89 -7.83
CA MET A 94 5.01 9.49 -6.43
C MET A 94 6.35 9.41 -5.70
N GLN A 95 7.42 8.91 -6.33
CA GLN A 95 8.78 8.93 -5.74
C GLN A 95 9.23 10.36 -5.45
N GLY A 96 9.11 11.28 -6.42
CA GLY A 96 9.46 12.68 -6.22
C GLY A 96 8.66 13.34 -5.09
N VAL A 97 7.35 13.09 -5.01
CA VAL A 97 6.51 13.66 -3.95
C VAL A 97 6.81 13.04 -2.59
N PHE A 98 6.76 11.71 -2.46
CA PHE A 98 6.80 11.04 -1.16
C PHE A 98 8.20 10.79 -0.61
N ASN A 99 9.21 10.62 -1.46
CA ASN A 99 10.57 10.35 -0.99
C ASN A 99 11.39 11.64 -0.87
N GLU A 100 11.15 12.63 -1.73
CA GLU A 100 11.97 13.86 -1.77
C GLU A 100 11.28 15.05 -1.09
N GLN A 101 9.96 15.21 -1.25
CA GLN A 101 9.26 16.43 -0.84
C GLN A 101 8.46 16.28 0.47
N MET A 102 7.94 15.08 0.78
CA MET A 102 7.02 14.89 1.90
C MET A 102 7.61 15.17 3.27
N ALA A 103 8.90 14.89 3.49
CA ALA A 103 9.54 15.20 4.77
C ALA A 103 9.56 16.72 5.02
N THR A 104 9.86 17.49 3.98
CA THR A 104 9.83 18.96 4.01
C THR A 104 8.39 19.46 4.17
N LEU A 105 7.44 18.93 3.39
CA LEU A 105 6.03 19.32 3.47
C LEU A 105 5.43 19.06 4.87
N MET A 106 5.69 17.89 5.47
CA MET A 106 5.21 17.58 6.81
C MET A 106 5.83 18.49 7.87
N LYS A 107 7.12 18.80 7.73
CA LYS A 107 7.79 19.75 8.61
C LYS A 107 7.15 21.14 8.52
N ASP A 108 6.85 21.60 7.32
CA ASP A 108 6.22 22.91 7.12
C ASP A 108 4.79 22.93 7.65
N LEU A 109 3.99 21.89 7.37
CA LEU A 109 2.60 21.77 7.83
C LEU A 109 2.47 21.71 9.36
N VAL A 110 3.37 20.99 10.04
CA VAL A 110 3.36 20.87 11.51
C VAL A 110 3.81 22.17 12.20
N ASN A 111 4.64 22.96 11.52
CA ASN A 111 5.16 24.25 12.00
C ASN A 111 4.33 25.46 11.50
N LEU A 112 3.15 25.23 10.92
CA LEU A 112 2.25 26.31 10.57
C LEU A 112 1.89 27.16 11.80
N PRO A 113 1.74 28.49 11.63
CA PRO A 113 1.25 29.36 12.68
C PRO A 113 -0.09 28.87 13.26
N PRO A 114 -0.39 29.11 14.54
CA PRO A 114 -1.60 28.62 15.20
C PRO A 114 -2.90 28.91 14.44
N GLU A 115 -2.99 30.06 13.79
CA GLU A 115 -4.13 30.51 13.00
C GLU A 115 -4.37 29.71 11.70
N LYS A 116 -3.36 28.98 11.21
CA LYS A 116 -3.43 28.10 10.03
C LYS A 116 -3.19 26.64 10.39
N ALA A 117 -3.08 26.32 11.68
CA ALA A 117 -2.78 24.98 12.14
C ALA A 117 -3.90 24.01 11.75
N ILE A 118 -3.53 22.89 11.16
CA ILE A 118 -4.45 21.81 10.84
C ILE A 118 -4.56 20.96 12.11
N LYS A 119 -5.71 21.02 12.80
CA LYS A 119 -5.93 20.31 14.06
C LYS A 119 -5.64 18.80 13.97
N SER A 120 -5.99 18.16 12.86
CA SER A 120 -5.71 16.72 12.66
C SER A 120 -4.21 16.40 12.61
N LEU A 121 -3.35 17.38 12.35
CA LEU A 121 -1.91 17.21 12.34
C LEU A 121 -1.25 17.45 13.71
N GLU A 122 -1.98 17.98 14.70
CA GLU A 122 -1.43 18.22 16.04
C GLU A 122 -1.00 16.91 16.74
N VAL A 123 -1.72 15.82 16.49
CA VAL A 123 -1.39 14.47 16.99
C VAL A 123 0.00 14.02 16.50
N TYR A 124 0.43 14.50 15.34
CA TYR A 124 1.72 14.17 14.76
C TYR A 124 2.84 15.13 15.20
N ARG A 125 2.53 16.28 15.82
CA ARG A 125 3.53 17.27 16.27
C ARG A 125 4.55 16.64 17.22
N ASP A 126 4.07 15.88 18.20
CA ASP A 126 4.94 15.17 19.15
C ASP A 126 5.73 14.03 18.49
N ILE A 127 5.15 13.35 17.50
CA ILE A 127 5.79 12.24 16.79
C ILE A 127 6.94 12.75 15.91
N VAL A 128 6.73 13.89 15.23
CA VAL A 128 7.75 14.56 14.42
C VAL A 128 8.86 15.13 15.32
N ASN A 129 8.51 15.70 16.47
CA ASN A 129 9.47 16.33 17.38
C ASN A 129 10.25 15.34 18.26
N LYS A 130 9.71 14.16 18.56
CA LYS A 130 10.36 13.11 19.37
C LYS A 130 10.96 12.00 18.50
N SER A 131 11.43 12.32 17.30
CA SER A 131 11.85 11.32 16.31
C SER A 131 12.83 10.31 16.91
N VAL A 132 12.37 9.07 17.10
CA VAL A 132 13.25 7.97 17.48
C VAL A 132 14.10 7.64 16.26
N PRO A 133 15.44 7.56 16.38
CA PRO A 133 16.29 7.13 15.28
C PRO A 133 15.82 5.76 14.80
N THR A 134 15.57 5.64 13.50
CA THR A 134 15.15 4.39 12.86
C THR A 134 16.19 3.96 11.85
N HIS A 135 16.14 2.69 11.45
CA HIS A 135 16.97 2.19 10.37
C HIS A 135 16.66 2.92 9.07
N ASP A 136 17.70 3.10 8.24
CA ASP A 136 17.57 3.77 6.95
C ASP A 136 16.60 3.00 6.05
N SER A 137 15.86 3.73 5.22
CA SER A 137 14.90 3.15 4.27
C SER A 137 15.14 3.75 2.89
N ASP A 138 14.92 2.95 1.84
CA ASP A 138 15.00 3.38 0.43
C ASP A 138 13.83 4.30 0.00
N GLY A 139 13.21 4.99 0.96
CA GLY A 139 12.01 5.80 0.76
C GLY A 139 10.70 5.01 0.88
N PHE A 140 9.59 5.75 0.90
CA PHE A 140 8.24 5.19 0.98
C PHE A 140 7.82 4.50 -0.33
N VAL A 141 8.09 5.15 -1.47
CA VAL A 141 7.80 4.60 -2.80
C VAL A 141 9.04 3.93 -3.34
N ARG A 142 9.02 2.59 -3.40
CA ARG A 142 10.19 1.76 -3.77
C ARG A 142 10.18 1.39 -5.26
N LYS A 143 9.96 0.11 -5.60
CA LYS A 143 10.08 -0.43 -6.98
C LYS A 143 8.78 -0.40 -7.81
N GLY A 144 7.62 -0.58 -7.17
CA GLY A 144 6.33 -0.59 -7.87
C GLY A 144 6.15 -1.70 -8.93
N VAL A 145 6.73 -2.88 -8.68
CA VAL A 145 6.70 -4.05 -9.57
C VAL A 145 6.04 -5.25 -8.90
N VAL A 146 5.37 -6.09 -9.70
CA VAL A 146 4.78 -7.36 -9.26
C VAL A 146 5.83 -8.47 -9.35
N GLY A 147 5.88 -9.34 -8.33
CA GLY A 147 6.76 -10.52 -8.34
C GLY A 147 8.18 -10.32 -7.79
N ASP A 148 8.51 -9.15 -7.23
CA ASP A 148 9.85 -8.91 -6.63
C ASP A 148 10.15 -9.83 -5.44
N TRP A 149 9.13 -10.51 -4.88
CA TRP A 149 9.28 -11.50 -3.81
C TRP A 149 10.30 -12.60 -4.18
N LYS A 150 10.43 -12.94 -5.47
CA LYS A 150 11.38 -13.93 -5.97
C LYS A 150 12.85 -13.59 -5.68
N ALA A 151 13.16 -12.30 -5.47
CA ALA A 151 14.50 -11.84 -5.15
C ALA A 151 14.82 -11.92 -3.64
N HIS A 152 13.82 -12.16 -2.78
CA HIS A 152 13.98 -12.09 -1.32
C HIS A 152 13.75 -13.42 -0.62
N PHE A 153 12.84 -14.25 -1.13
CA PHE A 153 12.44 -15.47 -0.44
C PHE A 153 13.41 -16.62 -0.71
N THR A 154 13.77 -17.35 0.34
CA THR A 154 14.40 -18.67 0.23
C THR A 154 13.37 -19.75 -0.10
N ALA A 155 13.81 -20.93 -0.55
CA ALA A 155 12.91 -22.05 -0.81
C ALA A 155 12.09 -22.49 0.41
N ASP A 156 12.69 -22.43 1.61
CA ASP A 156 11.99 -22.73 2.86
C ASP A 156 10.92 -21.67 3.18
N GLN A 157 11.23 -20.38 2.99
CA GLN A 157 10.27 -19.30 3.19
C GLN A 157 9.10 -19.37 2.21
N ILE A 158 9.35 -19.74 0.95
CA ILE A 158 8.32 -20.03 -0.06
C ILE A 158 7.40 -21.14 0.47
N ARG A 159 7.97 -22.28 0.88
CA ARG A 159 7.19 -23.41 1.42
C ARG A 159 6.33 -23.00 2.62
N GLU A 160 6.91 -22.28 3.58
CA GLU A 160 6.20 -21.80 4.77
C GLU A 160 5.07 -20.82 4.42
N THR A 161 5.32 -19.93 3.46
CA THR A 161 4.33 -18.95 3.00
C THR A 161 3.18 -19.64 2.29
N LYS A 162 3.43 -20.62 1.41
CA LYS A 162 2.38 -21.43 0.76
C LYS A 162 1.51 -22.16 1.78
N ALA A 163 2.13 -22.78 2.78
CA ALA A 163 1.40 -23.48 3.83
C ALA A 163 0.53 -22.51 4.64
N TRP A 164 1.07 -21.34 5.00
CA TRP A 164 0.33 -20.29 5.70
C TRP A 164 -0.84 -19.75 4.87
N ILE A 165 -0.64 -19.43 3.58
CA ILE A 165 -1.71 -18.97 2.68
C ILE A 165 -2.81 -20.03 2.58
N ALA A 166 -2.44 -21.29 2.34
CA ALA A 166 -3.39 -22.39 2.18
C ALA A 166 -4.23 -22.61 3.45
N GLU A 167 -3.62 -22.54 4.63
CA GLU A 167 -4.34 -22.68 5.90
C GLU A 167 -5.27 -21.48 6.15
N LYS A 168 -4.77 -20.25 5.98
CA LYS A 168 -5.53 -19.04 6.25
C LYS A 168 -6.71 -18.82 5.31
N THR A 169 -6.62 -19.30 4.08
CA THR A 169 -7.66 -19.13 3.05
C THR A 169 -8.52 -20.37 2.86
N LYS A 170 -8.33 -21.38 3.71
CA LYS A 170 -9.09 -22.63 3.66
C LYS A 170 -10.59 -22.36 3.75
N GLY A 171 -11.33 -22.84 2.75
CA GLY A 171 -12.78 -22.67 2.67
C GLY A 171 -13.23 -21.35 2.05
N SER A 172 -12.30 -20.54 1.52
CA SER A 172 -12.59 -19.30 0.78
C SER A 172 -12.16 -19.42 -0.69
N ASP A 173 -12.80 -18.66 -1.57
CA ASP A 173 -12.41 -18.46 -2.97
C ASP A 173 -11.50 -17.23 -3.15
N VAL A 174 -11.05 -16.58 -2.07
CA VAL A 174 -10.25 -15.35 -2.13
C VAL A 174 -8.99 -15.48 -2.99
N MET A 175 -8.39 -16.66 -3.06
CA MET A 175 -7.18 -16.89 -3.85
C MET A 175 -7.43 -16.91 -5.36
N ASP A 176 -8.70 -16.99 -5.81
CA ASP A 176 -9.05 -16.86 -7.24
C ASP A 176 -8.71 -15.47 -7.80
N LEU A 177 -8.60 -14.46 -6.93
CA LEU A 177 -8.14 -13.12 -7.29
C LEU A 177 -6.73 -13.12 -7.91
N TRP A 178 -5.91 -14.13 -7.60
CA TRP A 178 -4.52 -14.26 -8.05
C TRP A 178 -4.27 -15.51 -8.89
N LYS A 179 -5.31 -16.18 -9.40
CA LYS A 179 -5.16 -17.41 -10.22
C LYS A 179 -4.25 -17.25 -11.45
N ASP A 180 -4.14 -16.04 -11.98
CA ASP A 180 -3.34 -15.69 -13.15
C ASP A 180 -1.98 -15.05 -12.78
N VAL A 181 -1.61 -15.07 -11.49
CA VAL A 181 -0.38 -14.46 -10.96
C VAL A 181 0.39 -15.49 -10.15
N ASP A 182 1.71 -15.46 -10.28
CA ASP A 182 2.58 -16.31 -9.49
C ASP A 182 2.72 -15.77 -8.06
N LEU A 183 2.37 -16.62 -7.09
CA LEU A 183 2.44 -16.32 -5.66
C LEU A 183 3.56 -17.14 -4.98
N PRO A 184 4.16 -16.59 -3.91
CA PRO A 184 5.12 -17.31 -3.09
C PRO A 184 4.60 -18.64 -2.57
#